data_AF-E3W9M1-F1
#
_entry.id   AF-E3W9M1-F1
#
_cell.length_a   1.000
_cell.length_b   1.000
_cell.length_c   1.000
_cell.angle_alpha   90.00
_cell.angle_beta   90.00
_cell.angle_gamma   90.00
#
_symmetry.space_group_name_H-M   'P 1'
#
loop_
_entity.id
_entity.type
_entity.pdbx_description
1 polymer ?
#
loop_
_entity_poly.entity_id
_entity_poly.type
_entity_poly.pdbx_seq_one_letter_code
_entity_poly.pdbx_strand_id
1 'polypeptide(L)'
;RDNVKTMADRVLLMRAELKSRLEALNTPGTWKHIVEQIGMFSFTGLNPKQVEYLIKEKHIYLMASGRINMCGLTTKNLDYVAQSIYEAATKIH
;
A
#
# COMPACT_ATOMS: atom_id res chain seq x y z
N ARG A 1 -28.67 -2.65 1.53
CA ARG A 1 -27.96 -1.49 0.92
C ARG A 1 -26.67 -1.17 1.68
N ASP A 2 -26.43 -1.86 2.80
CA ASP A 2 -25.37 -1.58 3.78
C ASP A 2 -24.03 -2.24 3.46
N ASN A 3 -24.02 -3.34 2.69
CA ASN A 3 -22.81 -4.08 2.35
C ASN A 3 -21.77 -3.24 1.60
N VAL A 4 -22.21 -2.33 0.73
CA VAL A 4 -21.31 -1.46 -0.06
C VAL A 4 -20.65 -0.43 0.85
N LYS A 5 -21.38 0.11 1.84
CA LYS A 5 -20.85 1.05 2.81
C LYS A 5 -19.81 0.38 3.70
N THR A 6 -20.11 -0.82 4.22
CA THR A 6 -19.14 -1.62 4.99
C THR A 6 -17.87 -1.93 4.21
N MET A 7 -17.99 -2.27 2.91
CA MET A 7 -16.83 -2.50 2.05
C MET A 7 -16.00 -1.23 1.84
N ALA A 8 -16.65 -0.08 1.63
CA ALA A 8 -15.98 1.20 1.48
C ALA A 8 -15.28 1.64 2.77
N ASP A 9 -15.95 1.53 3.92
CA ASP A 9 -15.42 1.88 5.24
C ASP A 9 -14.18 1.02 5.56
N ARG A 10 -14.22 -0.28 5.22
CA ARG A 10 -13.05 -1.16 5.35
C ARG A 10 -11.88 -0.70 4.50
N VAL A 11 -12.12 -0.30 3.25
CA VAL A 11 -11.05 0.20 2.36
C VAL A 11 -10.44 1.50 2.90
N LEU A 12 -11.26 2.40 3.44
CA LEU A 12 -10.80 3.63 4.08
C LEU A 12 -9.97 3.34 5.33
N LEU A 13 -10.39 2.38 6.16
CA LEU A 13 -9.63 1.93 7.32
C LEU A 13 -8.26 1.37 6.91
N MET A 14 -8.22 0.50 5.90
CA MET A 14 -6.94 -0.06 5.41
C MET A 14 -6.01 1.01 4.82
N ARG A 15 -6.55 2.06 4.21
CA ARG A 15 -5.75 3.23 3.76
C ARG A 15 -5.12 3.96 4.94
N ALA A 16 -5.92 4.26 5.96
CA ALA A 16 -5.44 4.95 7.15
C ALA A 16 -4.37 4.14 7.89
N GLU A 17 -4.60 2.84 8.08
CA GLU A 17 -3.64 1.94 8.72
C GLU A 17 -2.34 1.84 7.90
N LEU A 18 -2.43 1.63 6.57
CA LEU A 18 -1.25 1.51 5.73
C LEU A 18 -0.38 2.77 5.81
N LYS A 19 -0.99 3.95 5.71
CA LYS A 19 -0.29 5.22 5.88
C LYS A 19 0.36 5.31 7.26
N SER A 20 -0.39 5.03 8.32
CA SER A 20 0.13 5.13 9.69
C SER A 20 1.35 4.24 9.92
N ARG A 21 1.38 3.02 9.34
CA ARG A 21 2.52 2.11 9.49
C ARG A 21 3.71 2.55 8.64
N LEU A 22 3.48 3.06 7.43
CA LEU A 22 4.55 3.61 6.59
C LEU A 22 5.20 4.85 7.24
N GLU A 23 4.40 5.72 7.85
CA GLU A 23 4.87 6.87 8.62
C GLU A 23 5.60 6.43 9.89
N ALA A 24 5.10 5.44 10.62
CA ALA A 24 5.78 4.87 11.79
C ALA A 24 7.14 4.24 11.45
N LEU A 25 7.26 3.64 10.26
CA LEU A 25 8.51 3.09 9.72
C LEU A 25 9.45 4.18 9.17
N ASN A 26 9.07 5.46 9.18
CA ASN A 26 9.80 6.57 8.56
C ASN A 26 10.16 6.28 7.09
N THR A 27 9.21 5.73 6.34
CA THR A 27 9.46 5.31 4.96
C THR A 27 9.76 6.51 4.08
N PRO A 28 10.88 6.53 3.33
CA PRO A 28 11.22 7.65 2.46
C PRO A 28 10.15 7.87 1.40
N GLY A 29 9.75 9.13 1.24
CA GLY A 29 8.66 9.55 0.34
C GLY A 29 7.45 10.08 1.09
N THR A 30 6.50 10.65 0.34
CA THR A 30 5.23 11.13 0.88
C THR A 30 4.15 10.09 0.66
N TRP A 31 3.44 9.69 1.72
CA TRP A 31 2.38 8.66 1.67
C TRP A 31 0.97 9.23 1.89
N LYS A 32 0.85 10.56 1.92
CA LYS A 32 -0.43 11.27 2.14
C LYS A 32 -1.47 10.97 1.07
N HIS A 33 -1.01 10.79 -0.17
CA HIS A 33 -1.85 10.48 -1.33
C HIS A 33 -2.61 9.15 -1.20
N ILE A 34 -2.15 8.21 -0.37
CA ILE A 34 -2.88 6.95 -0.11
C ILE A 34 -4.23 7.21 0.55
N VAL A 35 -4.32 8.23 1.42
CA VAL A 35 -5.57 8.55 2.12
C VAL A 35 -6.42 9.56 1.35
N GLU A 36 -5.80 10.45 0.58
CA GLU A 36 -6.50 11.44 -0.25
C GLU A 36 -7.21 10.80 -1.47
N GLN A 37 -6.70 9.67 -1.97
CA GLN A 37 -7.29 8.98 -3.11
C GLN A 37 -8.55 8.18 -2.72
N ILE A 38 -9.61 8.35 -3.52
CA ILE A 38 -10.90 7.68 -3.33
C ILE A 38 -11.00 6.47 -4.27
N GLY A 39 -11.52 5.35 -3.74
CA GLY A 39 -11.83 4.14 -4.51
C GLY A 39 -11.04 2.92 -4.07
N MET A 40 -11.09 1.86 -4.88
CA MET A 40 -10.45 0.57 -4.56
C MET A 40 -8.93 0.55 -4.81
N PHE A 41 -8.43 1.47 -5.62
CA PHE A 41 -7.04 1.48 -6.05
C PHE A 41 -6.29 2.67 -5.48
N SER A 42 -5.04 2.44 -5.13
CA SER A 42 -4.13 3.51 -4.72
C SER A 42 -2.89 3.45 -5.59
N PHE A 43 -2.39 4.61 -6.00
CA PHE A 43 -1.04 4.70 -6.52
C PHE A 43 -0.09 4.85 -5.35
N THR A 44 0.91 3.98 -5.23
CA THR A 44 1.93 4.09 -4.18
C THR A 44 3.04 5.07 -4.56
N GLY A 45 3.19 5.38 -5.85
CA GLY A 45 4.30 6.20 -6.36
C GLY A 45 5.61 5.42 -6.44
N LEU A 46 5.56 4.08 -6.31
CA LEU A 46 6.73 3.23 -6.42
C LEU A 46 7.22 3.14 -7.85
N ASN A 47 8.54 3.17 -8.03
CA ASN A 47 9.19 2.99 -9.31
C ASN A 47 9.05 1.54 -9.79
N PRO A 48 9.11 1.26 -11.10
CA PRO A 48 9.03 -0.09 -11.64
C PRO A 48 10.06 -1.07 -11.03
N LYS A 49 11.27 -0.59 -10.72
CA LYS A 49 12.30 -1.40 -10.03
C LYS A 49 11.91 -1.78 -8.59
N GLN A 50 11.28 -0.87 -7.87
CA GLN A 50 10.76 -1.13 -6.51
C GLN A 50 9.60 -2.12 -6.57
N VAL A 51 8.72 -1.99 -7.57
CA VAL A 51 7.64 -2.95 -7.84
C VAL A 51 8.20 -4.35 -8.13
N GLU A 52 9.23 -4.44 -8.97
CA GLU A 52 9.87 -5.71 -9.31
C GLU A 52 10.50 -6.37 -8.08
N TYR A 53 11.16 -5.60 -7.21
CA TYR A 53 11.67 -6.07 -5.93
C TYR A 53 10.54 -6.65 -5.05
N LEU A 54 9.43 -5.92 -4.92
CA LEU A 54 8.27 -6.40 -4.16
C LEU A 54 7.70 -7.71 -4.71
N ILE A 55 7.68 -7.87 -6.02
CA ILE A 55 7.19 -9.09 -6.68
C ILE A 55 8.16 -10.27 -6.48
N LYS A 56 9.46 -10.06 -6.73
CA LYS A 56 10.47 -11.13 -6.72
C LYS A 56 10.88 -11.56 -5.32
N GLU A 57 11.11 -10.60 -4.43
CA GLU A 57 11.69 -10.86 -3.11
C GLU A 57 10.64 -11.00 -2.02
N LYS A 58 9.54 -10.24 -2.14
CA LYS A 58 8.48 -10.19 -1.12
C LYS A 58 7.20 -10.89 -1.55
N HIS A 59 7.12 -11.35 -2.80
CA HIS A 59 5.92 -11.99 -3.38
C HIS A 59 4.65 -11.13 -3.26
N ILE A 60 4.80 -9.80 -3.31
CA ILE A 60 3.69 -8.85 -3.33
C ILE A 60 3.45 -8.42 -4.77
N TYR A 61 2.30 -8.81 -5.31
CA TYR A 61 1.95 -8.55 -6.70
C TYR A 61 1.16 -7.25 -6.84
N LEU A 62 1.78 -6.28 -7.50
CA LEU A 62 1.17 -4.99 -7.84
C LEU A 62 1.47 -4.63 -9.30
N MET A 63 0.75 -3.65 -9.83
CA MET A 63 0.95 -3.21 -11.21
C MET A 63 2.29 -2.48 -11.34
N ALA A 64 2.98 -2.62 -12.47
CA ALA A 64 4.25 -1.94 -12.75
C ALA A 64 4.18 -0.40 -12.62
N SER A 65 2.98 0.17 -12.72
CA SER A 65 2.68 1.58 -12.48
C SER A 65 2.63 1.98 -10.99
N GLY A 66 2.91 1.06 -10.06
CA GLY A 66 2.76 1.27 -8.62
C GLY A 66 1.30 1.28 -8.14
N ARG A 67 0.36 0.82 -8.98
CA ARG A 67 -1.05 0.73 -8.59
C ARG A 67 -1.30 -0.53 -7.76
N ILE A 68 -1.83 -0.34 -6.54
CA ILE A 68 -2.21 -1.41 -5.62
C ILE A 68 -3.74 -1.46 -5.44
N ASN A 69 -4.26 -2.65 -5.17
CA ASN A 69 -5.66 -2.85 -4.79
C ASN A 69 -5.79 -2.90 -3.27
N MET A 70 -6.44 -1.90 -2.68
CA MET A 70 -6.62 -1.79 -1.24
C MET A 70 -7.52 -2.88 -0.66
N CYS A 71 -8.38 -3.50 -1.48
CA CYS A 71 -9.23 -4.59 -1.05
C CYS A 71 -8.46 -5.88 -0.72
N GLY A 72 -7.24 -6.03 -1.25
CA GLY A 72 -6.34 -7.16 -0.94
C GLY A 72 -5.58 -6.99 0.37
N LEU A 73 -5.63 -5.80 0.98
CA LEU A 73 -5.03 -5.55 2.27
C LEU A 73 -5.98 -5.98 3.38
N THR A 74 -5.38 -6.57 4.41
CA THR A 74 -6.04 -7.03 5.62
C THR A 74 -5.16 -6.66 6.81
N THR A 75 -5.75 -6.51 7.99
CA THR A 75 -5.02 -6.19 9.23
C THR A 75 -3.84 -7.14 9.48
N LYS A 76 -3.94 -8.40 9.04
CA LYS A 76 -2.90 -9.43 9.17
C LYS A 76 -1.72 -9.26 8.21
N ASN A 77 -1.96 -8.79 6.99
CA ASN A 77 -0.90 -8.65 5.97
C ASN A 77 -0.35 -7.22 5.86
N LEU A 78 -1.03 -6.24 6.46
CA LEU A 78 -0.71 -4.83 6.31
C LEU A 78 0.66 -4.48 6.92
N ASP A 79 1.06 -5.13 8.01
CA ASP A 79 2.42 -5.01 8.57
C ASP A 79 3.48 -5.46 7.57
N TYR A 80 3.29 -6.66 7.00
CA TYR A 80 4.21 -7.24 6.03
C TYR A 80 4.32 -6.38 4.77
N VAL A 81 3.19 -5.87 4.27
CA VAL A 81 3.17 -5.00 3.09
C VAL A 81 3.86 -3.67 3.38
N ALA A 82 3.57 -3.02 4.51
CA ALA A 82 4.21 -1.76 4.90
C ALA A 82 5.73 -1.91 5.03
N GLN A 83 6.19 -2.96 5.70
CA GLN A 83 7.62 -3.25 5.85
C GLN A 83 8.29 -3.57 4.51
N SER A 84 7.60 -4.30 3.64
CA SER A 84 8.10 -4.62 2.30
C SER A 84 8.25 -3.36 1.43
N ILE A 85 7.27 -2.45 1.49
CA ILE A 85 7.33 -1.15 0.82
C ILE A 85 8.49 -0.31 1.37
N TYR A 86 8.66 -0.29 2.70
CA TYR A 86 9.79 0.39 3.34
C TYR A 86 11.14 -0.13 2.85
N GLU A 87 11.30 -1.45 2.83
CA GLU A 87 12.52 -2.09 2.32
C GLU A 87 12.74 -1.78 0.85
N ALA A 88 11.70 -1.82 0.02
CA ALA A 88 11.81 -1.50 -1.41
C ALA A 88 12.25 -0.04 -1.62
N ALA A 89 11.66 0.90 -0.87
CA ALA A 89 11.98 2.32 -0.96
C ALA A 89 13.40 2.65 -0.44
N THR A 90 13.91 1.88 0.52
CA THR A 90 15.24 2.10 1.11
C THR A 90 16.34 1.38 0.34
N LYS A 91 16.11 0.13 -0.10
CA LYS A 91 17.10 -0.70 -0.79
C LYS A 91 17.26 -0.33 -2.26
N ILE A 92 16.20 0.14 -2.93
CA ILE A 92 16.20 0.44 -4.36
C ILE A 92 16.13 1.94 -4.56
N HIS A 93 17.27 2.54 -4.95
CA HIS A 93 17.40 3.93 -5.38
C HIS A 93 17.14 4.09 -6.90
#